data_AF-A0A376VUS4-F1
#
_entry.id   AF-A0A376VUS4-F1
#
_cell.length_a   1.000
_cell.length_b   1.000
_cell.length_c   1.000
_cell.angle_alpha   90.00
_cell.angle_beta   90.00
_cell.angle_gamma   90.00
#
_symmetry.space_group_name_H-M   'P 1'
#
loop_
_entity.id
_entity.type
_entity.pdbx_description
1 polymer ?
#
loop_
_entity_poly.entity_id
_entity_poly.type
_entity_poly.pdbx_seq_one_letter_code
_entity_poly.pdbx_strand_id
1 'polypeptide(L)'
;MRWIPEALISWRDKNGFHRKVLDQYALDSNEEYSCGSFNVKEHRVTWRSSFPGKGAECQQEEIPGLDPEQFHPISDAVAQYQDKLYVIETTPFDELKLNIVTLDDPKLIINKRFNAGKRHGYLLTRKGDEFGDSGLQVFESAGPLILFDNHIPSEREAHQVSSNPYIQKWLARDDKYVYRFDGMQLWRYHTADPRAVRVVNDQLDGKINGDGEFIPTPRDEAKK
;
A
#
# COMPACT_ATOMS: atom_id res chain seq x y z
N MET A 1 -20.52 6.45 -6.60
CA MET A 1 -21.36 5.23 -6.57
C MET A 1 -20.77 4.37 -5.47
N ARG A 2 -21.61 3.87 -4.58
CA ARG A 2 -21.23 3.00 -3.49
C ARG A 2 -21.99 1.70 -3.60
N TRP A 3 -21.28 0.61 -3.33
CA TRP A 3 -21.83 -0.74 -3.33
C TRP A 3 -21.31 -1.46 -2.09
N ILE A 4 -22.23 -1.90 -1.24
CA ILE A 4 -21.97 -2.90 -0.21
C ILE A 4 -22.49 -4.21 -0.81
N PRO A 5 -21.62 -5.19 -1.08
CA PRO A 5 -22.01 -6.44 -1.72
C PRO A 5 -23.27 -7.04 -1.08
N GLU A 6 -24.24 -7.40 -1.93
CA GLU A 6 -25.50 -8.05 -1.55
C GLU A 6 -26.45 -7.24 -0.64
N ALA A 7 -25.99 -6.12 -0.06
CA ALA A 7 -26.75 -5.35 0.94
C ALA A 7 -27.29 -4.03 0.42
N LEU A 8 -26.45 -3.22 -0.24
CA LEU A 8 -26.78 -1.82 -0.54
C LEU A 8 -26.10 -1.34 -1.82
N ILE A 9 -26.84 -0.58 -2.62
CA ILE A 9 -26.27 0.28 -3.66
C ILE A 9 -26.78 1.71 -3.47
N SER A 10 -25.86 2.68 -3.45
CA SER A 10 -26.20 4.10 -3.47
C SER A 10 -25.41 4.83 -4.55
N TRP A 11 -26.03 5.80 -5.20
CA TRP A 11 -25.40 6.54 -6.29
C TRP A 11 -25.95 7.95 -6.37
N ARG A 12 -25.15 8.85 -6.92
CA ARG A 12 -25.56 10.22 -7.21
C ARG A 12 -25.56 10.41 -8.71
N ASP A 13 -26.65 10.95 -9.24
CA ASP A 13 -26.77 11.35 -10.64
C ASP A 13 -27.33 12.78 -10.74
N LYS A 14 -27.61 13.23 -11.96
CA LYS A 14 -28.18 14.56 -12.22
C LYS A 14 -29.54 14.82 -11.52
N ASN A 15 -30.24 13.77 -11.08
CA ASN A 15 -31.52 13.85 -10.40
C ASN A 15 -31.40 13.76 -8.87
N GLY A 16 -30.17 13.69 -8.34
CA GLY A 16 -29.91 13.67 -6.90
C GLY A 16 -29.26 12.38 -6.42
N PHE A 17 -29.42 12.11 -5.12
CA PHE A 17 -28.91 10.91 -4.47
C PHE A 17 -29.98 9.82 -4.44
N HIS A 18 -29.58 8.62 -4.83
CA HIS A 18 -30.41 7.43 -4.84
C HIS A 18 -29.79 6.39 -3.92
N ARG A 19 -30.67 5.66 -3.22
CA ARG A 19 -30.30 4.60 -2.29
C ARG A 19 -31.25 3.44 -2.48
N LYS A 20 -30.71 2.24 -2.68
CA LYS A 20 -31.48 1.00 -2.79
C LYS A 20 -30.85 -0.06 -1.90
N VAL A 21 -31.60 -0.46 -0.87
CA VAL A 21 -31.30 -1.64 -0.06
C VAL A 21 -31.68 -2.86 -0.91
N LEU A 22 -30.73 -3.78 -1.07
CA LEU A 22 -30.93 -5.04 -1.78
C LEU A 22 -31.42 -6.11 -0.79
N ASP A 23 -30.82 -6.16 0.40
CA ASP A 23 -31.18 -7.06 1.50
C ASP A 23 -30.91 -6.34 2.84
N GLN A 24 -31.95 -6.19 3.65
CA GLN A 24 -31.87 -5.53 4.96
C GLN A 24 -31.10 -6.38 5.98
N TYR A 25 -31.27 -7.70 5.96
CA TYR A 25 -30.56 -8.60 6.86
C TYR A 25 -29.05 -8.60 6.55
N ALA A 26 -28.69 -8.60 5.26
CA ALA A 26 -27.29 -8.46 4.86
C ALA A 26 -26.70 -7.11 5.29
N LEU A 27 -27.48 -6.03 5.18
CA LEU A 27 -27.06 -4.69 5.62
C LEU A 27 -26.82 -4.63 7.13
N ASP A 28 -27.78 -5.13 7.92
CA ASP A 28 -27.69 -5.16 9.38
C ASP A 28 -26.51 -6.05 9.83
N SER A 29 -26.34 -7.22 9.19
CA SER A 29 -25.22 -8.13 9.45
C SER A 29 -23.87 -7.51 9.09
N ASN A 30 -23.77 -6.74 8.01
CA ASN A 30 -22.54 -6.02 7.66
C ASN A 30 -22.21 -4.93 8.70
N GLU A 31 -23.25 -4.24 9.19
CA GLU A 31 -23.12 -3.25 10.26
C GLU A 31 -22.69 -3.87 11.60
N GLU A 32 -23.10 -5.10 11.91
CA GLU A 32 -22.89 -5.73 13.21
C GLU A 32 -21.69 -6.71 13.25
N TYR A 33 -21.53 -7.58 12.25
CA TYR A 33 -20.69 -8.79 12.34
C TYR A 33 -19.45 -8.82 11.44
N SER A 34 -19.06 -7.70 10.81
CA SER A 34 -17.82 -7.69 10.03
C SER A 34 -16.60 -7.94 10.93
N CYS A 35 -15.56 -8.63 10.46
CA CYS A 35 -14.29 -8.75 11.20
C CYS A 35 -13.07 -8.48 10.32
N GLY A 36 -13.30 -7.71 9.24
CA GLY A 36 -12.22 -7.16 8.43
C GLY A 36 -11.39 -6.17 9.24
N SER A 37 -10.13 -6.02 8.86
CA SER A 37 -9.21 -5.08 9.50
C SER A 37 -9.70 -3.64 9.41
N PHE A 38 -10.21 -3.24 8.25
CA PHE A 38 -10.97 -2.02 8.04
C PHE A 38 -12.34 -2.37 7.48
N ASN A 39 -13.40 -1.78 8.03
CA ASN A 39 -14.77 -2.01 7.62
C ASN A 39 -15.39 -0.69 7.18
N VAL A 40 -15.70 -0.60 5.90
CA VAL A 40 -16.31 0.59 5.28
C VAL A 40 -17.82 0.43 5.31
N LYS A 41 -18.44 0.80 6.43
CA LYS A 41 -19.88 0.69 6.69
C LYS A 41 -20.65 1.89 6.15
N GLU A 42 -21.99 1.83 6.07
CA GLU A 42 -22.77 2.81 5.30
C GLU A 42 -22.49 4.26 5.70
N HIS A 43 -22.33 4.53 6.98
CA HIS A 43 -22.15 5.89 7.49
C HIS A 43 -20.86 6.10 8.29
N ARG A 44 -20.05 5.06 8.45
CA ARG A 44 -18.87 5.09 9.31
C ARG A 44 -17.81 4.14 8.82
N VAL A 45 -16.58 4.39 9.23
CA VAL A 45 -15.46 3.47 9.05
C VAL A 45 -15.08 2.94 10.41
N THR A 46 -14.96 1.63 10.54
CA THR A 46 -14.42 0.99 11.74
C THR A 46 -13.14 0.23 11.42
N TRP A 47 -12.33 -0.01 12.43
CA TRP A 47 -11.15 -0.87 12.34
C TRP A 47 -11.17 -1.92 13.44
N ARG A 48 -10.47 -3.03 13.21
CA ARG A 48 -10.35 -4.14 14.17
C ARG A 48 -9.30 -3.81 15.23
N SER A 49 -9.73 -3.60 16.48
CA SER A 49 -8.84 -3.21 17.59
C SER A 49 -8.30 -4.39 18.41
N SER A 50 -8.76 -5.61 18.17
CA SER A 50 -8.17 -6.82 18.76
C SER A 50 -8.24 -8.03 17.83
N PHE A 51 -7.32 -8.99 18.01
CA PHE A 51 -7.40 -10.26 17.29
C PHE A 51 -8.56 -11.10 17.83
N PRO A 52 -9.36 -11.75 16.96
CA PRO A 52 -10.35 -12.71 17.41
C PRO A 52 -9.63 -13.92 18.02
N GLY A 53 -9.55 -13.97 19.35
CA GLY A 53 -9.19 -15.19 20.06
C GLY A 53 -10.24 -16.28 19.85
N LYS A 54 -9.88 -17.56 20.08
CA LYS A 54 -10.85 -18.66 20.05
C LYS A 54 -11.98 -18.40 21.07
N GLY A 55 -13.11 -17.88 20.59
CA GLY A 55 -14.31 -17.59 21.39
C GLY A 55 -14.51 -16.14 21.82
N ALA A 56 -13.68 -15.19 21.36
CA ALA A 56 -13.90 -13.76 21.62
C ALA A 56 -14.61 -13.09 20.43
N GLU A 57 -15.58 -12.22 20.71
CA GLU A 57 -16.23 -11.38 19.70
C GLU A 57 -15.22 -10.41 19.08
N CYS A 58 -15.36 -10.17 17.77
CA CYS A 58 -14.49 -9.26 17.04
C CYS A 58 -14.70 -7.82 17.54
N GLN A 59 -13.72 -7.24 18.23
CA GLN A 59 -13.83 -5.87 18.70
C GLN A 59 -13.45 -4.88 17.61
N GLN A 60 -14.30 -3.87 17.45
CA GLN A 60 -14.12 -2.80 16.49
C GLN A 60 -14.22 -1.44 17.17
N GLU A 61 -13.48 -0.50 16.61
CA GLU A 61 -13.55 0.91 16.98
C GLU A 61 -13.86 1.76 15.75
N GLU A 62 -14.70 2.78 15.93
CA GLU A 62 -15.01 3.74 14.88
C GLU A 62 -13.85 4.73 14.71
N ILE A 63 -13.52 5.05 13.45
CA ILE A 63 -12.62 6.14 13.12
C ILE A 63 -13.48 7.38 12.85
N PRO A 64 -13.50 8.38 13.76
CA PRO A 64 -14.46 9.47 13.69
C PRO A 64 -14.18 10.43 12.52
N GLY A 65 -15.24 10.96 11.93
CA GLY A 65 -15.17 12.06 10.96
C GLY A 65 -14.68 11.66 9.56
N LEU A 66 -14.64 10.36 9.25
CA LEU A 66 -14.30 9.87 7.91
C LEU A 66 -15.53 9.74 7.05
N ASP A 67 -15.44 10.23 5.81
CA ASP A 67 -16.38 9.89 4.75
C ASP A 67 -16.04 8.47 4.22
N PRO A 68 -16.90 7.47 4.44
CA PRO A 68 -16.61 6.11 3.98
C PRO A 68 -16.46 6.01 2.45
N GLU A 69 -16.99 6.94 1.66
CA GLU A 69 -16.83 6.93 0.19
C GLU A 69 -15.41 7.27 -0.26
N GLN A 70 -14.63 7.99 0.56
CA GLN A 70 -13.25 8.38 0.28
C GLN A 70 -12.23 7.53 1.04
N PHE A 71 -12.70 6.56 1.83
CA PHE A 71 -11.84 5.65 2.58
C PHE A 71 -11.55 4.41 1.75
N HIS A 72 -10.28 4.17 1.47
CA HIS A 72 -9.83 3.10 0.58
C HIS A 72 -8.92 2.14 1.34
N PRO A 73 -9.44 1.00 1.82
CA PRO A 73 -8.60 -0.10 2.27
C PRO A 73 -7.66 -0.54 1.15
N ILE A 74 -6.36 -0.59 1.44
CA ILE A 74 -5.30 -0.99 0.49
C ILE A 74 -4.85 -2.42 0.79
N SER A 75 -4.79 -2.79 2.08
CA SER A 75 -4.46 -4.13 2.56
C SER A 75 -5.16 -4.41 3.90
N ASP A 76 -4.92 -5.59 4.46
CA ASP A 76 -5.38 -5.96 5.80
C ASP A 76 -4.73 -5.15 6.94
N ALA A 77 -3.78 -4.26 6.64
CA ALA A 77 -3.19 -3.40 7.67
C ALA A 77 -3.06 -1.93 7.24
N VAL A 78 -3.30 -1.58 5.98
CA VAL A 78 -3.16 -0.20 5.49
C VAL A 78 -4.41 0.23 4.74
N ALA A 79 -4.89 1.43 5.04
CA ALA A 79 -5.93 2.11 4.29
C ALA A 79 -5.54 3.57 4.04
N GLN A 80 -6.11 4.19 3.02
CA GLN A 80 -5.88 5.60 2.69
C GLN A 80 -7.18 6.39 2.75
N TYR A 81 -7.10 7.59 3.32
CA TYR A 81 -8.12 8.62 3.22
C TYR A 81 -7.44 9.96 2.98
N GLN A 82 -7.65 10.54 1.81
CA GLN A 82 -6.98 11.76 1.38
C GLN A 82 -5.45 11.64 1.48
N ASP A 83 -4.81 12.55 2.21
CA ASP A 83 -3.37 12.59 2.43
C ASP A 83 -2.92 11.78 3.66
N LYS A 84 -3.75 10.88 4.18
CA LYS A 84 -3.46 10.07 5.38
C LYS A 84 -3.50 8.59 5.09
N LEU A 85 -2.53 7.87 5.65
CA LEU A 85 -2.52 6.42 5.73
C LEU A 85 -2.88 6.00 7.15
N TYR A 86 -3.89 5.14 7.25
CA TYR A 86 -4.33 4.49 8.46
C TYR A 86 -3.67 3.12 8.50
N VAL A 87 -2.85 2.88 9.52
CA VAL A 87 -2.00 1.69 9.62
C VAL A 87 -2.32 0.95 10.90
N ILE A 88 -2.76 -0.30 10.77
CA ILE A 88 -2.95 -1.21 11.89
C ILE A 88 -1.62 -1.91 12.14
N GLU A 89 -1.04 -1.71 13.31
CA GLU A 89 0.19 -2.34 13.73
C GLU A 89 -0.05 -3.29 14.89
N THR A 90 0.68 -4.41 14.89
CA THR A 90 0.74 -5.32 16.02
C THR A 90 1.90 -4.91 16.93
N THR A 91 1.61 -4.62 18.18
CA THR A 91 2.63 -4.38 19.20
C THR A 91 3.41 -5.66 19.53
N PRO A 92 4.56 -5.57 20.22
CA PRO A 92 5.27 -6.75 20.71
C PRO A 92 4.48 -7.65 21.67
N PHE A 93 3.32 -7.19 22.16
CA PHE A 93 2.43 -7.92 23.07
C PHE A 93 1.14 -8.39 22.37
N ASP A 94 1.15 -8.48 21.04
CA ASP A 94 0.03 -8.90 20.19
C ASP A 94 -1.24 -8.02 20.27
N GLU A 95 -1.12 -6.80 20.81
CA GLU A 95 -2.19 -5.79 20.75
C GLU A 95 -2.20 -5.08 19.38
N LEU A 96 -3.37 -4.76 18.86
CA LEU A 96 -3.52 -3.96 17.65
C LEU A 96 -3.58 -2.47 17.99
N LYS A 97 -2.89 -1.64 17.21
CA LYS A 97 -2.91 -0.18 17.32
C LYS A 97 -3.12 0.45 15.97
N LEU A 98 -3.96 1.48 15.91
CA LEU A 98 -4.16 2.31 14.74
C LEU A 98 -3.22 3.52 14.78
N ASN A 99 -2.28 3.57 13.84
CA ASN A 99 -1.40 4.70 13.60
C ASN A 99 -1.85 5.47 12.36
N ILE A 100 -1.60 6.78 12.34
CA ILE A 100 -1.91 7.65 11.21
C ILE A 100 -0.63 8.28 10.70
N VAL A 101 -0.31 8.04 9.43
CA VAL A 101 0.84 8.64 8.73
C VAL A 101 0.33 9.67 7.73
N THR A 102 0.88 10.88 7.74
CA THR A 102 0.54 11.91 6.74
C THR A 102 1.49 11.82 5.55
N LEU A 103 0.94 11.82 4.35
CA LEU A 103 1.68 11.83 3.10
C LEU A 103 2.35 13.20 2.89
N ASP A 104 3.59 13.22 2.43
CA ASP A 104 4.31 14.46 2.11
C ASP A 104 3.87 15.07 0.76
N ASP A 105 3.17 14.28 -0.04
CA ASP A 105 2.40 14.71 -1.19
C ASP A 105 0.91 14.39 -0.99
N PRO A 106 0.07 15.40 -0.73
CA PRO A 106 -1.38 15.21 -0.57
C PRO A 106 -2.10 14.64 -1.79
N LYS A 107 -1.46 14.65 -2.97
CA LYS A 107 -2.01 14.10 -4.21
C LYS A 107 -1.56 12.67 -4.48
N LEU A 108 -0.67 12.11 -3.66
CA LEU A 108 -0.17 10.76 -3.84
C LEU A 108 -1.26 9.75 -3.51
N ILE A 109 -1.54 8.86 -4.47
CA ILE A 109 -2.40 7.71 -4.29
C ILE A 109 -1.51 6.49 -4.10
N ILE A 110 -1.69 5.76 -3.00
CA ILE A 110 -0.98 4.52 -2.73
C ILE A 110 -1.67 3.38 -3.48
N ASN A 111 -1.06 2.95 -4.57
CA ASN A 111 -1.60 1.89 -5.44
C ASN A 111 -0.52 0.91 -5.94
N LYS A 112 0.68 0.99 -5.38
CA LYS A 112 1.80 0.07 -5.62
C LYS A 112 2.38 -0.37 -4.29
N ARG A 113 3.26 -1.37 -4.29
CA ARG A 113 4.03 -1.71 -3.08
C ARG A 113 5.17 -0.74 -2.81
N PHE A 114 5.71 -0.06 -3.83
CA PHE A 114 6.68 1.01 -3.65
C PHE A 114 6.11 2.29 -4.28
N ASN A 115 5.78 3.26 -3.44
CA ASN A 115 5.26 4.56 -3.86
C ASN A 115 6.24 5.66 -3.48
N ALA A 116 6.38 6.65 -4.35
CA ALA A 116 7.27 7.79 -4.19
C ALA A 116 6.45 9.04 -3.85
N GLY A 117 6.70 9.60 -2.67
CA GLY A 117 6.30 10.96 -2.32
C GLY A 117 7.32 11.99 -2.78
N LYS A 118 7.31 13.16 -2.15
CA LYS A 118 8.28 14.23 -2.46
C LYS A 118 9.66 13.94 -1.89
N ARG A 119 9.69 13.42 -0.67
CA ARG A 119 10.89 13.14 0.13
C ARG A 119 10.80 11.81 0.88
N HIS A 120 9.69 11.08 0.75
CA HIS A 120 9.50 9.79 1.38
C HIS A 120 9.20 8.71 0.37
N GLY A 121 9.72 7.51 0.62
CA GLY A 121 9.23 6.28 0.01
C GLY A 121 8.25 5.60 0.96
N TYR A 122 7.11 5.17 0.42
CA TYR A 122 6.06 4.44 1.14
C TYR A 122 6.01 3.00 0.61
N LEU A 123 6.31 2.06 1.50
CA LEU A 123 6.47 0.64 1.19
C LEU A 123 5.34 -0.17 1.82
N LEU A 124 4.52 -0.82 0.99
CA LEU A 124 3.57 -1.82 1.47
C LEU A 124 4.31 -3.14 1.63
N THR A 125 4.58 -3.51 2.88
CA THR A 125 5.34 -4.71 3.23
C THR A 125 4.44 -5.93 3.26
N ARG A 126 5.03 -7.12 3.41
CA ARG A 126 4.33 -8.39 3.65
C ARG A 126 4.95 -9.07 4.86
N LYS A 127 4.14 -9.58 5.79
CA LYS A 127 4.62 -10.44 6.87
C LYS A 127 4.52 -11.92 6.45
N GLY A 128 5.64 -12.64 6.58
CA GLY A 128 5.69 -14.07 6.94
C GLY A 128 5.22 -15.15 5.95
N ASP A 129 4.16 -14.98 5.16
CA ASP A 129 3.60 -16.03 4.31
C ASP A 129 2.74 -15.48 3.15
N GLU A 130 2.34 -16.35 2.21
CA GLU A 130 1.28 -16.20 1.17
C GLU A 130 0.43 -14.92 1.15
N PHE A 131 -0.15 -14.73 2.34
CA PHE A 131 -1.41 -14.08 2.62
C PHE A 131 -1.33 -13.21 3.88
N GLY A 132 -0.13 -13.05 4.46
CA GLY A 132 0.05 -12.38 5.74
C GLY A 132 -0.04 -10.86 5.64
N ASP A 133 -0.53 -10.28 6.74
CA ASP A 133 -0.79 -8.85 6.94
C ASP A 133 0.27 -7.97 6.26
N SER A 134 -0.19 -7.13 5.33
CA SER A 134 0.69 -6.21 4.62
C SER A 134 0.77 -4.88 5.36
N GLY A 135 1.90 -4.61 6.02
CA GLY A 135 2.14 -3.39 6.80
C GLY A 135 2.66 -2.22 5.96
N LEU A 136 3.07 -1.14 6.65
CA LEU A 136 3.69 0.04 6.03
C LEU A 136 5.10 0.24 6.58
N GLN A 137 6.08 0.45 5.69
CA GLN A 137 7.37 1.05 6.03
C GLN A 137 7.51 2.38 5.30
N VAL A 138 8.02 3.39 5.99
CA VAL A 138 8.28 4.73 5.44
C VAL A 138 9.74 5.06 5.65
N PHE A 139 10.39 5.62 4.62
CA PHE A 139 11.77 6.08 4.72
C PHE A 139 11.93 7.44 4.04
N GLU A 140 12.89 8.23 4.51
CA GLU A 140 13.28 9.50 3.87
C GLU A 140 14.28 9.26 2.74
N SER A 141 14.04 9.86 1.58
CA SER A 141 14.95 9.90 0.43
C SER A 141 15.87 11.13 0.49
N ALA A 142 17.06 11.01 -0.10
CA ALA A 142 18.04 12.09 -0.21
C ALA A 142 17.69 13.14 -1.27
N GLY A 143 16.68 12.86 -2.09
CA GLY A 143 16.17 13.72 -3.16
C GLY A 143 14.88 13.14 -3.74
N PRO A 144 14.38 13.68 -4.87
CA PRO A 144 13.20 13.13 -5.54
C PRO A 144 13.40 11.65 -5.87
N LEU A 145 12.48 10.81 -5.40
CA LEU A 145 12.55 9.38 -5.64
C LEU A 145 11.99 9.04 -7.02
N ILE A 146 12.80 8.38 -7.84
CA ILE A 146 12.46 7.96 -9.20
C ILE A 146 12.32 6.44 -9.20
N LEU A 147 11.09 5.97 -9.34
CA LEU A 147 10.79 4.56 -9.55
C LEU A 147 11.15 4.18 -10.99
N PHE A 148 11.90 3.08 -11.16
CA PHE A 148 12.23 2.55 -12.48
C PHE A 148 11.06 1.84 -13.14
N ASP A 149 10.15 1.28 -12.33
CA ASP A 149 8.87 0.78 -12.79
C ASP A 149 7.74 1.66 -12.21
N ASN A 150 7.00 2.29 -13.12
CA ASN A 150 5.83 3.08 -12.80
C ASN A 150 4.51 2.38 -13.15
N HIS A 151 4.54 1.10 -13.54
CA HIS A 151 3.36 0.32 -13.86
C HIS A 151 2.41 0.25 -12.66
N ILE A 152 1.14 0.55 -12.92
CA ILE A 152 0.06 0.32 -11.97
C ILE A 152 -0.59 -0.99 -12.42
N PRO A 153 -0.58 -2.03 -11.58
CA PRO A 153 -1.09 -3.32 -12.00
C PRO A 153 -2.60 -3.25 -12.27
N SER A 154 -3.03 -3.87 -13.36
CA SER A 154 -4.44 -4.16 -13.60
C SER A 154 -4.95 -5.24 -12.64
N GLU A 155 -6.27 -5.31 -12.44
CA GLU A 155 -6.92 -6.38 -11.66
C GLU A 155 -6.47 -7.77 -12.14
N ARG A 156 -6.39 -7.96 -13.45
CA ARG A 156 -5.94 -9.23 -14.06
C ARG A 156 -4.49 -9.58 -13.71
N GLU A 157 -3.60 -8.59 -13.59
CA GLU A 157 -2.20 -8.81 -13.20
C GLU A 157 -2.08 -9.08 -11.70
N ALA A 158 -2.88 -8.39 -10.87
CA ALA A 158 -2.94 -8.61 -9.43
C ALA A 158 -3.32 -10.06 -9.05
N HIS A 159 -4.10 -10.74 -9.90
CA HIS A 159 -4.54 -12.12 -9.70
C HIS A 159 -3.73 -13.19 -10.46
N GLN A 160 -2.72 -12.81 -11.25
CA GLN A 160 -1.84 -13.76 -11.94
C GLN A 160 -0.62 -14.08 -11.09
N VAL A 161 -0.27 -15.36 -10.91
CA VAL A 161 0.87 -15.78 -10.05
C VAL A 161 2.23 -15.37 -10.63
N SER A 162 2.44 -15.51 -11.94
CA SER A 162 3.75 -15.28 -12.59
C SER A 162 4.05 -13.80 -12.86
N SER A 163 3.02 -12.98 -13.03
CA SER A 163 3.09 -11.53 -13.23
C SER A 163 2.55 -10.77 -12.04
N ASN A 164 2.44 -11.44 -10.88
CA ASN A 164 1.88 -10.84 -9.71
C ASN A 164 2.77 -9.64 -9.33
N PRO A 165 2.25 -8.41 -9.42
CA PRO A 165 3.01 -7.23 -9.02
C PRO A 165 3.51 -7.40 -7.59
N TYR A 166 2.77 -8.10 -6.72
CA TYR A 166 3.11 -8.35 -5.33
C TYR A 166 4.28 -9.33 -5.10
N ILE A 167 4.87 -9.91 -6.16
CA ILE A 167 6.04 -10.81 -6.12
C ILE A 167 7.26 -10.18 -6.87
N GLN A 168 7.06 -9.07 -7.59
CA GLN A 168 8.12 -8.41 -8.36
C GLN A 168 9.12 -7.68 -7.47
N LYS A 169 10.30 -7.35 -8.02
CA LYS A 169 11.28 -6.49 -7.33
C LYS A 169 11.03 -5.05 -7.75
N TRP A 170 10.81 -4.15 -6.79
CA TRP A 170 10.69 -2.73 -7.07
C TRP A 170 12.05 -2.07 -6.97
N LEU A 171 12.38 -1.31 -8.00
CA LEU A 171 13.66 -0.62 -8.12
C LEU A 171 13.41 0.87 -8.18
N ALA A 172 14.22 1.64 -7.47
CA ALA A 172 14.18 3.09 -7.50
C ALA A 172 15.56 3.69 -7.32
N ARG A 173 15.69 4.99 -7.56
CA ARG A 173 16.86 5.78 -7.19
C ARG A 173 16.45 7.16 -6.71
N ASP A 174 17.33 7.80 -5.97
CA ASP A 174 17.27 9.24 -5.71
C ASP A 174 18.60 9.90 -6.10
N ASP A 175 18.94 11.02 -5.47
CA ASP A 175 20.17 11.78 -5.74
C ASP A 175 21.44 11.19 -5.10
N LYS A 176 21.33 10.12 -4.30
CA LYS A 176 22.48 9.51 -3.60
C LYS A 176 22.46 7.98 -3.55
N TYR A 177 21.29 7.38 -3.68
CA TYR A 177 21.08 5.97 -3.42
C TYR A 177 20.31 5.28 -4.53
N VAL A 178 20.58 3.98 -4.65
CA VAL A 178 19.76 3.03 -5.39
C VAL A 178 19.03 2.13 -4.41
N TYR A 179 17.77 1.89 -4.68
CA TYR A 179 16.86 1.13 -3.84
C TYR A 179 16.42 -0.13 -4.55
N ARG A 180 16.40 -1.22 -3.79
CA ARG A 180 15.76 -2.47 -4.17
C ARG A 180 14.81 -2.85 -3.05
N PHE A 181 13.56 -3.11 -3.38
CA PHE A 181 12.56 -3.62 -2.46
C PHE A 181 12.01 -4.93 -3.02
N ASP A 182 11.84 -5.95 -2.18
CA ASP A 182 11.28 -7.24 -2.58
C ASP A 182 9.92 -7.56 -1.93
N GLY A 183 9.30 -6.56 -1.29
CA GLY A 183 8.02 -6.72 -0.61
C GLY A 183 8.19 -6.99 0.88
N MET A 184 9.37 -7.39 1.34
CA MET A 184 9.66 -7.59 2.77
C MET A 184 10.78 -6.66 3.25
N GLN A 185 11.87 -6.58 2.47
CA GLN A 185 13.08 -5.88 2.84
C GLN A 185 13.42 -4.81 1.81
N LEU A 186 13.73 -3.61 2.29
CA LEU A 186 14.36 -2.56 1.50
C LEU A 186 15.88 -2.67 1.65
N TRP A 187 16.57 -2.72 0.52
CA TRP A 187 18.00 -2.46 0.41
C TRP A 187 18.23 -1.08 -0.16
N ARG A 188 19.20 -0.36 0.42
CA ARG A 188 19.63 0.97 0.01
C ARG A 188 21.13 0.97 -0.17
N TYR A 189 21.59 1.21 -1.39
CA TYR A 189 23.01 1.22 -1.75
C TYR A 189 23.43 2.62 -2.12
N HIS A 190 24.53 3.11 -1.55
CA HIS A 190 25.13 4.37 -2.01
C HIS A 190 25.57 4.22 -3.47
N THR A 191 25.53 5.31 -4.24
CA THR A 191 26.17 5.33 -5.56
C THR A 191 26.70 6.73 -5.86
N ALA A 192 27.93 6.81 -6.38
CA ALA A 192 28.53 8.07 -6.80
C ALA A 192 27.86 8.67 -8.05
N ASP A 193 27.19 7.86 -8.88
CA ASP A 193 26.47 8.32 -10.06
C ASP A 193 25.07 7.70 -10.17
N PRO A 194 24.09 8.22 -9.42
CA PRO A 194 22.72 7.72 -9.47
C PRO A 194 22.09 7.86 -10.86
N ARG A 195 22.53 8.83 -11.67
CA ARG A 195 21.94 9.10 -12.98
C ARG A 195 22.34 8.07 -14.04
N ALA A 196 23.47 7.39 -13.86
CA ALA A 196 23.89 6.29 -14.72
C ALA A 196 23.16 4.96 -14.43
N VAL A 197 22.43 4.86 -13.31
CA VAL A 197 21.72 3.64 -12.92
C VAL A 197 20.60 3.33 -13.92
N ARG A 198 20.56 2.08 -14.37
CA ARG A 198 19.53 1.56 -15.29
C ARG A 198 19.09 0.16 -14.86
N VAL A 199 17.97 -0.26 -15.42
CA VAL A 199 17.40 -1.59 -15.20
C VAL A 199 17.48 -2.37 -16.51
N VAL A 200 18.01 -3.59 -16.45
CA VAL A 200 18.09 -4.54 -17.58
C VAL A 200 17.54 -5.88 -17.07
N ASN A 201 16.56 -6.44 -17.79
CA ASN A 201 15.88 -7.69 -17.40
C ASN A 201 15.40 -7.68 -15.93
N ASP A 202 14.72 -6.60 -15.53
CA ASP A 202 14.19 -6.39 -14.17
C ASP A 202 15.23 -6.41 -13.04
N GLN A 203 16.50 -6.13 -13.38
CA GLN A 203 17.61 -6.04 -12.43
C GLN A 203 18.40 -4.75 -12.62
N LEU A 204 18.96 -4.25 -11.52
CA LEU A 204 19.89 -3.12 -11.55
C LEU A 204 21.13 -3.52 -12.37
N ASP A 205 21.43 -2.76 -13.41
CA ASP A 205 22.60 -3.02 -14.24
C ASP A 205 23.84 -2.36 -13.63
N GLY A 206 24.59 -3.18 -12.89
CA GLY A 206 25.79 -2.77 -12.19
C GLY A 206 26.20 -3.83 -11.17
N LYS A 207 27.14 -3.47 -10.31
CA LYS A 207 27.61 -4.35 -9.23
C LYS A 207 27.72 -3.60 -7.92
N ILE A 208 27.54 -4.33 -6.83
CA ILE A 208 27.83 -3.83 -5.48
C ILE A 208 29.29 -4.19 -5.18
N ASN A 209 30.11 -3.22 -4.78
CA ASN A 209 31.51 -3.45 -4.40
C ASN A 209 31.62 -3.99 -2.96
N GLY A 210 32.85 -4.28 -2.51
CA GLY A 210 33.10 -4.81 -1.17
C GLY A 210 32.68 -3.87 -0.03
N ASP A 211 32.55 -2.58 -0.30
CA ASP A 211 32.14 -1.54 0.66
C ASP A 211 30.63 -1.32 0.68
N GLY A 212 29.86 -2.06 -0.13
CA GLY A 212 28.40 -1.92 -0.21
C GLY A 212 27.92 -0.78 -1.12
N GLU A 213 28.81 -0.16 -1.90
CA GLU A 213 28.46 0.86 -2.90
C GLU A 213 28.05 0.21 -4.23
N PHE A 214 26.98 0.72 -4.84
CA PHE A 214 26.53 0.34 -6.16
C PHE A 214 27.29 1.11 -7.25
N ILE A 215 27.94 0.38 -8.15
CA ILE A 215 28.66 0.88 -9.31
C ILE A 215 27.83 0.53 -10.56
N PRO A 216 27.19 1.51 -11.22
CA PRO A 216 26.45 1.28 -12.46
C PRO A 216 27.38 0.75 -13.56
N THR A 217 26.86 -0.12 -14.42
CA THR A 217 27.59 -0.54 -15.62
C THR A 217 27.79 0.67 -16.54
N PRO A 218 29.04 0.96 -16.98
CA PRO A 218 29.29 2.07 -17.89
C PRO A 218 28.43 1.99 -19.15
N ARG A 219 28.04 3.14 -19.70
CA ARG A 219 27.54 3.19 -21.07
C ARG A 219 28.72 2.91 -21.98
N ASP A 220 28.65 1.84 -22.75
CA ASP A 220 29.46 1.73 -23.97
C ASP A 220 29.00 2.86 -24.91
N GLU A 221 29.68 4.00 -24.90
CA GLU A 221 29.50 5.06 -25.91
C GLU A 221 30.10 4.66 -27.28
N ALA A 222 30.14 3.36 -27.59
CA ALA A 222 30.75 2.81 -28.79
C ALA A 222 29.71 2.11 -29.67
N LYS A 223 29.04 2.91 -30.50
CA LYS A 223 28.76 2.69 -31.93
C LYS A 223 27.67 3.67 -32.40
N LYS A 224 28.10 4.88 -32.74
CA LYS A 224 27.49 5.63 -33.86
C LYS A 224 28.10 5.14 -35.16
#